data_AF-A0A8J2TIK3-F1
#
_entry.id   AF-A0A8J2TIK3-F1
#
_cell.length_a   1.000
_cell.length_b   1.000
_cell.length_c   1.000
_cell.angle_alpha   90.00
_cell.angle_beta   90.00
_cell.angle_gamma   90.00
#
_symmetry.space_group_name_H-M   'P 1'
#
loop_
_entity.id
_entity.type
_entity.pdbx_description
1 polymer ?
#
loop_
_entity_poly.entity_id
_entity_poly.type
_entity_poly.pdbx_seq_one_letter_code
_entity_poly.pdbx_strand_id
1 'polypeptide(L)'
;MPVKVLNDQGQGSLSSVAQGVRYAADNGAKVIHFSLGGSVGSSEFQAAIQYASSKGAVVVMAAGNSGGLTPGYPAAYATNWGLAVGAVNQNNNFASFSNRAGSNLSLAYVTASGVNIYIFHNSKQ
;
A
#
# COMPACT_ATOMS: atom_id res chain seq x y z
N MET A 1 2.67 -12.42 9.90
CA MET A 1 1.51 -12.10 10.77
C MET A 1 0.37 -11.61 9.89
N PRO A 2 -0.80 -12.28 9.88
CA PRO A 2 -1.99 -11.77 9.22
C PRO A 2 -2.75 -10.79 10.13
N VAL A 3 -3.17 -9.64 9.61
CA VAL A 3 -4.01 -8.66 10.32
C VAL A 3 -5.21 -8.34 9.43
N LYS A 4 -6.39 -8.86 9.79
CA LYS A 4 -7.63 -8.66 9.02
C LYS A 4 -8.23 -7.30 9.36
N VAL A 5 -8.21 -6.38 8.39
CA VAL A 5 -8.76 -5.02 8.51
C VAL A 5 -9.89 -4.73 7.52
N LEU A 6 -10.22 -5.69 6.66
CA LEU A 6 -11.30 -5.63 5.68
C LEU A 6 -12.33 -6.73 6.01
N ASN A 7 -13.60 -6.42 5.78
CA ASN A 7 -14.70 -7.38 5.84
C ASN A 7 -14.63 -8.38 4.67
N ASP A 8 -15.58 -9.32 4.61
CA ASP A 8 -15.59 -10.38 3.59
C ASP A 8 -15.92 -9.87 2.18
N GLN A 9 -16.38 -8.61 2.04
CA GLN A 9 -16.55 -7.92 0.77
C GLN A 9 -15.31 -7.12 0.34
N GLY A 10 -14.19 -7.22 1.09
CA GLY A 10 -12.97 -6.47 0.82
C GLY A 10 -13.06 -4.98 1.18
N GLN A 11 -14.04 -4.59 1.99
CA GLN A 11 -14.27 -3.22 2.43
C GLN A 11 -13.83 -3.03 3.88
N GLY A 12 -13.29 -1.86 4.20
CA GLY A 12 -12.95 -1.48 5.57
C GLY A 12 -12.83 0.03 5.70
N SER A 13 -12.98 0.54 6.91
CA SER A 13 -12.75 1.96 7.18
C SER A 13 -11.25 2.25 7.25
N LEU A 14 -10.86 3.47 6.91
CA LEU A 14 -9.47 3.92 7.08
C LEU A 14 -9.02 3.83 8.56
N SER A 15 -9.94 3.98 9.51
CA SER A 15 -9.66 3.80 10.94
C SER A 15 -9.32 2.35 11.30
N SER A 16 -10.06 1.36 10.80
CA SER A 16 -9.74 -0.06 11.01
C SER A 16 -8.38 -0.43 10.41
N VAL A 17 -8.06 0.11 9.24
CA VAL A 17 -6.74 -0.09 8.63
C VAL A 17 -5.64 0.56 9.47
N ALA A 18 -5.84 1.80 9.92
CA ALA A 18 -4.89 2.51 10.78
C ALA A 18 -4.62 1.76 12.09
N GLN A 19 -5.66 1.21 12.72
CA GLN A 19 -5.52 0.37 13.91
C GLN A 19 -4.75 -0.92 13.61
N GLY A 20 -5.00 -1.58 12.47
CA GLY A 20 -4.25 -2.76 12.07
C GLY A 20 -2.76 -2.49 11.82
N VAL A 21 -2.42 -1.33 11.24
CA VAL A 21 -1.02 -0.90 11.06
C VAL A 21 -0.33 -0.70 12.41
N ARG A 22 -1.00 -0.03 13.36
CA ARG A 22 -0.46 0.14 14.72
C ARG A 22 -0.26 -1.20 15.42
N TYR A 23 -1.27 -2.07 15.37
CA TYR A 23 -1.20 -3.41 15.92
C TYR A 23 -0.01 -4.19 15.36
N ALA A 24 0.18 -4.19 14.03
CA ALA A 24 1.32 -4.88 13.42
C ALA A 24 2.66 -4.33 13.91
N ALA A 25 2.80 -3.00 13.98
CA ALA A 25 4.02 -2.35 14.49
C ALA A 25 4.29 -2.69 15.96
N ASP A 26 3.27 -2.66 16.81
CA ASP A 26 3.37 -3.00 18.23
C ASP A 26 3.74 -4.47 18.45
N ASN A 27 3.33 -5.35 17.55
CA ASN A 27 3.70 -6.77 17.57
C ASN A 27 4.99 -7.07 16.78
N GLY A 28 5.83 -6.04 16.54
CA GLY A 28 7.18 -6.21 16.05
C GLY A 28 7.30 -6.49 14.55
N ALA A 29 6.25 -6.21 13.76
CA ALA A 29 6.34 -6.31 12.30
C ALA A 29 7.46 -5.42 11.77
N LYS A 30 8.36 -6.02 10.97
CA LYS A 30 9.45 -5.30 10.29
C LYS A 30 9.04 -4.77 8.92
N VAL A 31 8.06 -5.42 8.30
CA VAL A 31 7.45 -5.02 7.05
C VAL A 31 5.94 -5.10 7.22
N ILE A 32 5.25 -4.04 6.82
CA ILE A 32 3.79 -3.96 6.79
C ILE A 32 3.40 -3.65 5.35
N HIS A 33 2.55 -4.48 4.75
CA HIS A 33 2.05 -4.28 3.40
C HIS A 33 0.54 -4.38 3.38
N PHE A 34 -0.11 -3.51 2.62
CA PHE A 34 -1.53 -3.58 2.35
C PHE A 34 -1.81 -3.10 0.92
N SER A 35 -2.61 -3.88 0.20
CA SER A 35 -3.00 -3.62 -1.19
C SER A 35 -4.36 -2.92 -1.24
N LEU A 36 -4.44 -1.76 -0.59
CA LEU A 36 -5.62 -0.91 -0.54
C LEU A 36 -5.22 0.55 -0.73
N GLY A 37 -6.15 1.37 -1.22
CA GLY A 37 -5.95 2.78 -1.39
C GLY A 37 -7.19 3.49 -1.89
N GLY A 38 -7.14 4.82 -1.89
CA GLY A 38 -8.21 5.68 -2.35
C GLY A 38 -7.68 7.04 -2.79
N SER A 39 -8.59 7.89 -3.27
CA SER A 39 -8.27 9.26 -3.70
C SER A 39 -8.07 10.23 -2.54
N VAL A 40 -8.54 9.89 -1.33
CA VAL A 40 -8.55 10.78 -0.17
C VAL A 40 -7.64 10.25 0.93
N GLY A 41 -6.78 11.12 1.45
CA GLY A 41 -5.92 10.84 2.59
C GLY A 41 -6.69 10.87 3.92
N SER A 42 -6.10 10.31 4.96
CA SER A 42 -6.61 10.38 6.34
C SER A 42 -5.47 10.71 7.28
N SER A 43 -5.67 11.73 8.12
CA SER A 43 -4.70 12.12 9.15
C SER A 43 -4.42 10.97 10.12
N GLU A 44 -5.46 10.20 10.47
CA GLU A 44 -5.33 9.01 11.32
C GLU A 44 -4.47 7.94 10.64
N PHE A 45 -4.71 7.70 9.34
CA PHE A 45 -3.98 6.68 8.61
C PHE A 45 -2.51 7.08 8.38
N GLN A 46 -2.28 8.35 8.05
CA GLN A 46 -0.94 8.92 7.98
C GLN A 46 -0.19 8.78 9.31
N ALA A 47 -0.85 9.11 10.43
CA ALA A 47 -0.26 8.99 11.76
C ALA A 47 0.08 7.53 12.13
N ALA A 48 -0.71 6.56 11.67
CA ALA A 48 -0.40 5.13 11.85
C ALA A 48 0.83 4.70 11.03
N ILE A 49 0.97 5.16 9.79
CA ILE A 49 2.13 4.86 8.93
C ILE A 49 3.40 5.49 9.51
N GLN A 50 3.31 6.74 9.97
CA GLN A 50 4.41 7.42 10.66
C GLN A 50 4.82 6.67 11.94
N TYR A 51 3.84 6.19 12.73
CA TYR A 51 4.09 5.40 13.93
C TYR A 51 4.79 4.07 13.62
N ALA A 52 4.34 3.34 12.60
CA ALA A 52 5.01 2.12 12.17
C ALA A 52 6.45 2.40 11.72
N SER A 53 6.66 3.48 10.97
CA SER A 53 7.99 3.91 10.51
C SER A 53 8.90 4.28 11.68
N SER A 54 8.40 4.97 12.71
CA SER A 54 9.19 5.31 13.90
C SER A 54 9.54 4.10 14.77
N LYS A 55 8.80 2.99 14.65
CA LYS A 55 9.14 1.68 15.22
C LYS A 55 10.14 0.88 14.37
N GLY A 56 10.61 1.46 13.26
CA GLY A 56 11.56 0.83 12.34
C GLY A 56 10.91 -0.16 11.36
N ALA A 57 9.59 -0.14 11.19
CA ALA A 57 8.90 -0.94 10.20
C ALA A 57 8.89 -0.24 8.83
N VAL A 58 9.15 -0.99 7.76
CA VAL A 58 8.94 -0.51 6.39
C VAL A 58 7.49 -0.74 6.00
N VAL A 59 6.78 0.34 5.62
CA VAL A 59 5.40 0.27 5.14
C VAL A 59 5.39 0.28 3.61
N VAL A 60 4.86 -0.76 2.99
CA VAL A 60 4.77 -0.94 1.53
C VAL A 60 3.33 -0.70 1.09
N MET A 61 3.13 0.17 0.09
CA MET A 61 1.82 0.68 -0.31
C MET A 61 1.65 0.62 -1.83
N ALA A 62 0.50 0.14 -2.29
CA ALA A 62 0.19 0.10 -3.72
C ALA A 62 -0.03 1.52 -4.28
N ALA A 63 0.61 1.84 -5.41
CA ALA A 63 0.49 3.16 -6.04
C ALA A 63 -0.95 3.48 -6.49
N GLY A 64 -1.74 2.45 -6.81
CA GLY A 64 -3.12 2.55 -7.28
C GLY A 64 -3.30 2.04 -8.72
N ASN A 65 -4.55 1.72 -9.06
CA ASN A 65 -4.92 1.01 -10.29
C ASN A 65 -5.79 1.87 -11.24
N SER A 66 -5.60 3.19 -11.25
CA SER A 66 -6.42 4.13 -12.02
C SER A 66 -5.73 4.67 -13.28
N GLY A 67 -4.51 4.20 -13.59
CA GLY A 67 -3.70 4.76 -14.68
C GLY A 67 -3.27 6.21 -14.42
N GLY A 68 -3.29 6.65 -13.16
CA GLY A 68 -3.01 8.02 -12.78
C GLY A 68 -1.54 8.40 -12.95
N LEU A 69 -1.27 9.70 -13.12
CA LEU A 69 0.09 10.23 -13.25
C LEU A 69 0.86 10.26 -11.92
N THR A 70 0.16 10.11 -10.79
CA THR A 70 0.70 10.12 -9.43
C THR A 70 0.07 9.01 -8.58
N PRO A 71 0.70 8.59 -7.47
CA PRO A 71 0.10 7.62 -6.57
C PRO A 71 -1.14 8.17 -5.84
N GLY A 72 -2.08 7.29 -5.50
CA GLY A 72 -3.17 7.61 -4.58
C GLY A 72 -2.73 7.54 -3.12
N TYR A 73 -3.67 7.74 -2.19
CA TYR A 73 -3.41 7.55 -0.76
C TYR A 73 -3.66 6.10 -0.36
N PRO A 74 -2.83 5.52 0.52
CA PRO A 74 -1.76 6.17 1.28
C PRO A 74 -0.39 6.22 0.57
N ALA A 75 -0.23 5.64 -0.62
CA ALA A 75 1.08 5.59 -1.30
C ALA A 75 1.73 6.96 -1.55
N ALA A 76 0.94 8.03 -1.69
CA ALA A 76 1.45 9.41 -1.75
C ALA A 76 2.25 9.83 -0.50
N TYR A 77 2.02 9.20 0.66
CA TYR A 77 2.80 9.43 1.89
C TYR A 77 4.24 8.91 1.81
N ALA A 78 4.58 8.10 0.81
CA ALA A 78 5.96 7.61 0.57
C ALA A 78 6.96 8.73 0.23
N THR A 79 6.52 9.98 0.14
CA THR A 79 7.40 11.15 0.16
C THR A 79 8.17 11.27 1.47
N ASN A 80 7.55 10.84 2.58
CA ASN A 80 8.11 10.95 3.93
C ASN A 80 8.20 9.60 4.65
N TRP A 81 7.27 8.67 4.38
CA TRP A 81 7.17 7.39 5.09
C TRP A 81 6.72 6.25 4.20
N GLY A 82 7.48 5.14 4.23
CA GLY A 82 7.17 3.92 3.50
C GLY A 82 7.63 3.94 2.03
N LEU A 83 7.06 3.03 1.24
CA LEU A 83 7.44 2.75 -0.13
C LEU A 83 6.20 2.57 -1.00
N ALA A 84 6.08 3.36 -2.06
CA ALA A 84 5.05 3.21 -3.07
C ALA A 84 5.47 2.19 -4.14
N VAL A 85 4.56 1.31 -4.54
CA VAL A 85 4.83 0.24 -5.51
C VAL A 85 3.87 0.33 -6.71
N GLY A 86 4.45 0.54 -7.89
CA GLY A 86 3.76 0.43 -9.17
C GLY A 86 3.79 -0.97 -9.78
N ALA A 87 2.92 -1.22 -10.76
CA ALA A 87 2.83 -2.50 -11.45
C ALA A 87 3.46 -2.44 -12.85
N VAL A 88 4.32 -3.41 -13.15
CA VAL A 88 4.81 -3.73 -14.50
C VAL A 88 4.35 -5.13 -14.91
N ASN A 89 4.37 -5.41 -16.21
CA ASN A 89 4.15 -6.75 -16.75
C ASN A 89 5.47 -7.54 -16.86
N GLN A 90 5.39 -8.79 -17.33
CA GLN A 90 6.53 -9.69 -17.51
C GLN A 90 7.65 -9.16 -18.43
N ASN A 91 7.35 -8.15 -19.26
CA ASN A 91 8.31 -7.50 -20.16
C ASN A 91 8.86 -6.19 -19.56
N ASN A 92 8.67 -5.95 -18.26
CA ASN A 92 9.01 -4.70 -17.56
C ASN A 92 8.32 -3.44 -18.11
N ASN A 93 7.27 -3.60 -18.91
CA ASN A 93 6.44 -2.47 -19.32
C ASN A 93 5.44 -2.14 -18.22
N PHE A 94 5.24 -0.85 -17.94
CA PHE A 94 4.19 -0.43 -17.01
C PHE A 94 2.84 -1.01 -17.39
N ALA A 95 2.11 -1.53 -16.40
CA ALA A 95 0.71 -1.88 -16.58
C ALA A 95 -0.09 -0.61 -16.91
N SER A 96 -1.06 -0.74 -17.83
CA SER A 96 -1.93 0.38 -18.24
C SER A 96 -2.67 1.00 -17.06
N PHE A 97 -3.07 0.17 -16.08
CA PHE A 97 -3.75 0.62 -14.86
C PHE A 97 -2.82 1.16 -13.77
N SER A 98 -1.51 0.93 -13.83
CA SER A 98 -0.63 1.35 -12.72
C SER A 98 -0.61 2.87 -12.61
N ASN A 99 -0.85 3.41 -11.41
CA ASN A 99 -0.49 4.79 -11.15
C ASN A 99 1.03 4.96 -11.27
N ARG A 100 1.50 6.16 -11.64
CA ARG A 100 2.92 6.49 -11.84
C ARG A 100 3.48 7.26 -10.63
N ALA A 101 4.81 7.40 -10.58
CA ALA A 101 5.50 8.14 -9.51
C ALA A 101 5.25 9.66 -9.55
N GLY A 102 4.86 10.20 -10.71
CA GLY A 102 4.81 11.64 -10.94
C GLY A 102 6.19 12.27 -11.03
N SER A 103 6.28 13.55 -10.69
CA SER A 103 7.51 14.36 -10.75
C SER A 103 8.16 14.62 -9.39
N ASN A 104 7.61 14.06 -8.30
CA ASN A 104 8.15 14.25 -6.96
C ASN A 104 9.39 13.37 -6.75
N LEU A 105 10.58 13.96 -6.79
CA LEU A 105 11.85 13.26 -6.63
C LEU A 105 12.09 12.71 -5.23
N SER A 106 11.39 13.21 -4.21
CA SER A 106 11.48 12.71 -2.84
C SER A 106 10.58 11.50 -2.60
N LEU A 107 9.74 11.12 -3.56
CA LEU A 107 8.85 9.97 -3.44
C LEU A 107 9.66 8.67 -3.52
N ALA A 108 9.67 7.88 -2.44
CA ALA A 108 10.18 6.52 -2.47
C ALA A 108 9.23 5.64 -3.30
N TYR A 109 9.62 5.35 -4.55
CA TYR A 109 8.81 4.62 -5.51
C TYR A 109 9.62 3.53 -6.21
N VAL A 110 9.06 2.32 -6.26
CA VAL A 110 9.60 1.21 -7.04
C VAL A 110 8.50 0.56 -7.89
N THR A 111 8.89 -0.31 -8.82
CA THR A 111 7.94 -1.14 -9.57
C THR A 111 8.17 -2.61 -9.26
N ALA A 112 7.10 -3.39 -9.34
CA ALA A 112 7.12 -4.84 -9.21
C ALA A 112 6.17 -5.48 -10.23
N SER A 113 6.33 -6.78 -10.47
CA SER A 113 5.43 -7.53 -11.35
C SER A 113 4.01 -7.52 -10.79
N GLY A 114 3.04 -7.02 -11.57
CA GLY A 114 1.64 -6.86 -11.15
C GLY A 114 0.62 -7.31 -12.19
N VAL A 115 1.05 -7.95 -13.27
CA VAL A 115 0.18 -8.48 -14.34
C VAL A 115 0.34 -10.00 -14.42
N ASN A 116 -0.77 -10.74 -14.43
CA ASN A 116 -0.82 -12.21 -14.50
C ASN A 116 0.02 -12.90 -13.41
N ILE A 117 -0.12 -12.44 -12.16
CA ILE A 117 0.56 -13.02 -11.01
C ILE A 117 -0.24 -14.20 -10.46
N TYR A 118 0.36 -15.38 -10.47
CA TYR A 118 -0.23 -16.57 -9.86
C TYR A 118 -0.08 -16.51 -8.33
N ILE A 119 -1.19 -16.62 -7.62
CA ILE A 119 -1.25 -16.60 -6.16
C ILE A 119 -2.12 -17.74 -5.65
N PHE A 120 -1.94 -18.14 -4.38
CA PHE A 120 -2.86 -19.05 -3.73
C PHE A 120 -4.24 -18.38 -3.56
N HIS A 121 -5.28 -18.99 -4.10
CA HIS A 121 -6.66 -18.58 -3.92
C HIS A 121 -7.41 -19.69 -3.16
N ASN A 122 -7.82 -19.39 -1.92
CA ASN A 122 -8.66 -20.29 -1.15
C ASN A 122 -10.08 -19.73 -1.15
N SER A 123 -10.91 -20.16 -2.11
CA SER A 123 -12.32 -19.83 -2.16
C SER A 123 -13.02 -20.56 -1.01
N LYS A 124 -13.29 -19.87 0.10
CA LYS A 124 -14.27 -20.37 1.06
C LYS A 124 -15.64 -20.36 0.37
N GLN A 125 -16.24 -21.53 0.19
CA GLN A 125 -17.70 -21.65 0.05
C GLN A 125 -18.36 -21.32 1.38
#